data_AF-A0A7S3HPY8-F1
#
_entry.id   AF-A0A7S3HPY8-F1
#
_cell.length_a   1.000
_cell.length_b   1.000
_cell.length_c   1.000
_cell.angle_alpha   90.00
_cell.angle_beta   90.00
_cell.angle_gamma   90.00
#
_symmetry.space_group_name_H-M   'P 1'
#
loop_
_entity.id
_entity.type
_entity.pdbx_description
1 polymer ?
#
loop_
_entity_poly.entity_id
_entity_poly.type
_entity_poly.pdbx_seq_one_letter_code
_entity_poly.pdbx_strand_id
1 'polypeptide(L)'
;GNAGSYTAKATIQPCLFVFTKWGTSEIKEFLSRGQNELPETFALRKHEFEFLLGQDMVDFHTSRTLFQDIFDLDRNSLVDKFEVMCVVCLTSKVDNMEKIHFFFDLFNFNNKGYLY
;
A
#
# COMPACT_ATOMS: atom_id res chain seq x y z
N GLY A 1 25.43 -16.99 -28.83
CA GLY A 1 24.45 -15.90 -28.68
C GLY A 1 23.12 -16.51 -28.33
N ASN A 2 22.59 -16.22 -27.16
CA ASN A 2 21.17 -16.39 -26.87
C ASN A 2 20.78 -15.29 -25.89
N ALA A 3 20.10 -14.28 -26.43
CA ALA A 3 19.51 -13.19 -25.68
C ALA A 3 18.32 -13.75 -24.89
N GLY A 4 18.54 -14.02 -23.60
CA GLY A 4 17.48 -14.37 -22.66
C GLY A 4 16.78 -13.10 -22.21
N SER A 5 15.57 -12.88 -22.69
CA SER A 5 14.67 -11.79 -22.32
C SER A 5 14.67 -11.54 -20.80
N TYR A 6 15.06 -10.33 -20.36
CA TYR A 6 15.03 -9.88 -18.96
C TYR A 6 13.62 -9.65 -18.41
N THR A 7 12.58 -10.15 -19.07
CA THR A 7 11.21 -10.13 -18.54
C THR A 7 10.93 -11.41 -17.78
N ALA A 8 11.58 -11.58 -16.63
CA ALA A 8 10.97 -12.40 -15.58
C ALA A 8 9.61 -11.76 -15.32
N LYS A 9 8.51 -12.42 -15.73
CA LYS A 9 7.15 -11.93 -15.50
C LYS A 9 7.05 -11.58 -14.03
N ALA A 10 6.98 -10.30 -13.70
CA ALA A 10 6.84 -9.82 -12.33
C ALA A 10 5.62 -10.53 -11.74
N THR A 11 5.88 -11.51 -10.88
CA THR A 11 4.83 -12.32 -10.28
C THR A 11 4.45 -11.61 -9.00
N ILE A 12 3.23 -11.09 -8.96
CA ILE A 12 2.69 -10.46 -7.76
C ILE A 12 2.63 -11.54 -6.68
N GLN A 13 3.16 -11.23 -5.50
CA GLN A 13 3.09 -12.14 -4.36
C GLN A 13 1.62 -12.45 -4.04
N PRO A 14 1.21 -13.72 -3.87
CA PRO A 14 -0.20 -14.09 -3.72
C PRO A 14 -0.95 -13.36 -2.59
N CYS A 15 -0.27 -12.99 -1.50
CA CYS A 15 -0.88 -12.24 -0.39
C CYS A 15 -1.35 -10.83 -0.80
N LEU A 16 -0.85 -10.27 -1.90
CA LEU A 16 -1.29 -8.98 -2.44
C LEU A 16 -2.55 -9.10 -3.31
N PHE A 17 -3.00 -10.32 -3.66
CA PHE A 17 -4.19 -10.52 -4.49
C PHE A 17 -5.49 -10.06 -3.81
N VAL A 18 -5.50 -9.87 -2.49
CA VAL A 18 -6.64 -9.26 -1.80
C VAL A 18 -6.92 -7.85 -2.34
N PHE A 19 -5.88 -7.08 -2.64
CA PHE A 19 -5.99 -5.70 -3.08
C PHE A 19 -6.41 -5.58 -4.55
N THR A 20 -6.14 -6.59 -5.39
CA THR A 20 -6.55 -6.56 -6.82
C THR A 20 -8.06 -6.52 -7.00
N LYS A 21 -8.84 -6.71 -5.93
CA LYS A 21 -10.31 -6.59 -5.92
C LYS A 21 -10.80 -5.20 -5.51
N TRP A 22 -9.95 -4.39 -4.86
CA TRP A 22 -10.28 -3.09 -4.31
C TRP A 22 -10.38 -2.03 -5.40
N GLY A 23 -11.53 -1.37 -5.48
CA GLY A 23 -11.78 -0.29 -6.41
C GLY A 23 -11.54 1.07 -5.77
N THR A 24 -12.01 2.10 -6.45
CA THR A 24 -11.84 3.50 -6.06
C THR A 24 -12.38 3.78 -4.66
N SER A 25 -13.56 3.24 -4.31
CA SER A 25 -14.17 3.48 -3.00
C SER A 25 -13.34 2.91 -1.86
N GLU A 26 -12.91 1.65 -1.99
CA GLU A 26 -12.08 0.97 -1.00
C GLU A 26 -10.72 1.67 -0.83
N ILE A 27 -10.11 2.09 -1.94
CA ILE A 27 -8.82 2.80 -1.90
C ILE A 27 -8.97 4.19 -1.28
N LYS A 28 -10.05 4.93 -1.57
CA LYS A 28 -10.29 6.24 -0.92
C LYS A 28 -10.47 6.11 0.59
N GLU A 29 -11.21 5.10 1.05
CA GLU A 29 -11.38 4.83 2.48
C GLU A 29 -10.05 4.47 3.15
N PHE A 30 -9.27 3.59 2.52
CA PHE A 30 -7.93 3.22 2.96
C PHE A 30 -6.97 4.42 3.03
N LEU A 31 -6.92 5.26 1.99
CA LEU A 31 -6.07 6.45 1.97
C LEU A 31 -6.51 7.47 3.03
N SER A 32 -7.82 7.67 3.18
CA SER A 32 -8.39 8.54 4.22
C SER A 32 -7.99 8.11 5.61
N ARG A 33 -8.04 6.80 5.93
CA ARG A 33 -7.57 6.28 7.22
C ARG A 33 -6.10 6.59 7.47
N GLY A 34 -5.25 6.38 6.46
CA GLY A 34 -3.81 6.68 6.58
C GLY A 34 -3.48 8.16 6.75
N GLN A 35 -4.26 9.05 6.15
CA GLN A 35 -4.02 10.50 6.18
C GLN A 35 -4.69 11.19 7.38
N ASN A 36 -5.94 10.84 7.68
CA ASN A 36 -6.77 11.57 8.65
C ASN A 36 -6.80 10.92 10.03
N GLU A 37 -6.72 9.60 10.11
CA GLU A 37 -6.84 8.85 11.37
C GLU A 37 -5.48 8.42 11.92
N LEU A 38 -4.46 8.29 11.05
CA LEU A 38 -3.06 8.09 11.42
C LEU A 38 -2.15 9.26 10.97
N PRO A 39 -2.48 10.54 11.25
CA PRO A 39 -1.81 11.69 10.64
C PRO A 39 -0.32 11.83 11.03
N GLU A 40 0.02 11.49 12.28
CA GLU A 40 1.38 11.69 12.83
C GLU A 40 2.28 10.44 12.70
N THR A 41 1.73 9.32 12.25
CA THR A 41 2.45 8.05 12.18
C THR A 41 3.11 7.89 10.80
N PHE A 42 4.45 7.99 10.75
CA PHE A 42 5.23 7.69 9.55
C PHE A 42 5.64 6.20 9.48
N ALA A 43 5.86 5.59 10.63
CA ALA A 43 6.21 4.18 10.77
C ALA A 43 5.14 3.45 11.59
N LEU A 44 4.51 2.45 10.99
CA LEU A 44 3.40 1.70 11.59
C LEU A 44 3.94 0.53 12.40
N ARG A 45 3.46 0.40 13.64
CA ARG A 45 3.50 -0.87 14.37
C ARG A 45 2.41 -1.79 13.84
N LYS A 46 2.51 -3.08 14.19
CA LYS A 46 1.58 -4.11 13.74
C LYS A 46 0.08 -3.75 13.89
N HIS A 47 -0.33 -3.21 15.05
CA HIS A 47 -1.73 -2.86 15.29
C HIS A 47 -2.19 -1.65 14.46
N GLU A 48 -1.30 -0.67 14.22
CA GLU A 48 -1.58 0.49 13.36
C GLU A 48 -1.67 0.06 11.89
N PHE A 49 -0.84 -0.91 11.48
CA PHE A 49 -0.92 -1.55 10.16
C PHE A 49 -2.24 -2.31 9.97
N GLU A 50 -2.65 -3.12 10.95
CA GLU A 50 -3.94 -3.82 10.92
C GLU A 50 -5.12 -2.83 10.85
N PHE A 51 -5.05 -1.74 11.61
CA PHE A 51 -6.03 -0.66 11.57
C PHE A 51 -6.06 0.03 10.20
N LEU A 52 -4.89 0.32 9.61
CA LEU A 52 -4.76 0.92 8.29
C LEU A 52 -5.35 0.04 7.19
N LEU A 53 -5.15 -1.28 7.23
CA LEU A 53 -5.74 -2.19 6.23
C LEU A 53 -7.26 -2.32 6.38
N GLY A 54 -7.76 -2.23 7.61
CA GLY A 54 -9.19 -2.29 7.91
C GLY A 54 -9.62 -3.72 8.15
N GLN A 55 -10.06 -3.99 9.38
CA GLN A 55 -10.30 -5.34 9.88
C GLN A 55 -11.36 -6.11 9.07
N ASP A 56 -12.30 -5.41 8.44
CA ASP A 56 -13.35 -6.01 7.60
C ASP A 56 -12.90 -6.26 6.16
N MET A 57 -11.80 -5.64 5.72
CA MET A 57 -11.32 -5.68 4.34
C MET A 57 -10.20 -6.69 4.10
N VAL A 58 -9.40 -6.96 5.14
CA VAL A 58 -8.29 -7.92 5.12
C VAL A 58 -8.35 -8.77 6.37
N ASP A 59 -8.40 -10.09 6.21
CA ASP A 59 -8.41 -11.01 7.34
C ASP A 59 -7.08 -10.97 8.12
N PHE A 60 -7.14 -11.41 9.38
CA PHE A 60 -5.99 -11.39 10.29
C PHE A 60 -4.77 -12.18 9.77
N HIS A 61 -4.99 -13.31 9.09
CA HIS A 61 -3.88 -14.13 8.61
C HIS A 61 -3.16 -13.42 7.45
N THR A 62 -3.93 -12.90 6.50
CA THR A 62 -3.39 -12.11 5.38
C THR A 62 -2.68 -10.86 5.87
N SER A 63 -3.27 -10.11 6.80
CA SER A 63 -2.65 -8.90 7.39
C SER A 63 -1.32 -9.23 8.06
N ARG A 64 -1.26 -10.32 8.85
CA ARG A 64 -0.02 -10.76 9.50
C ARG A 64 1.06 -11.13 8.48
N THR A 65 0.72 -11.89 7.44
CA THR A 65 1.66 -12.26 6.38
C THR A 65 2.17 -11.03 5.62
N LEU A 66 1.29 -10.09 5.29
CA LEU A 66 1.70 -8.83 4.65
C LEU A 66 2.70 -8.07 5.53
N PHE A 67 2.39 -7.91 6.82
CA PHE A 67 3.29 -7.22 7.74
C PHE A 67 4.66 -7.89 7.78
N GLN A 68 4.73 -9.20 8.04
CA GLN A 68 5.99 -9.90 8.32
C GLN A 68 6.82 -10.23 7.07
N ASP A 69 6.16 -10.60 5.97
CA ASP A 69 6.84 -11.19 4.81
C ASP A 69 7.00 -10.20 3.65
N ILE A 70 6.29 -9.06 3.69
CA ILE A 70 6.33 -8.04 2.62
C ILE A 70 6.91 -6.72 3.10
N PHE A 71 6.48 -6.22 4.26
CA PHE A 71 6.84 -4.87 4.70
C PHE A 71 7.93 -4.85 5.78
N ASP A 72 7.92 -5.76 6.77
CA ASP A 72 8.89 -5.84 7.88
C ASP A 72 10.05 -6.80 7.56
N LEU A 73 10.73 -6.57 6.42
CA LEU A 73 11.77 -7.50 5.93
C LEU A 73 13.01 -7.58 6.83
N ASP A 74 13.31 -6.52 7.57
CA ASP A 74 14.41 -6.45 8.53
C ASP A 74 14.02 -6.91 9.95
N ARG A 75 12.73 -7.21 10.16
CA ARG A 75 12.15 -7.71 11.42
C ARG A 75 12.30 -6.75 12.59
N ASN A 76 12.24 -5.45 12.33
CA ASN A 76 12.30 -4.42 13.36
C ASN A 76 10.91 -4.09 13.97
N SER A 77 9.84 -4.70 13.46
CA SER A 77 8.45 -4.50 13.88
C SER A 77 7.87 -3.11 13.58
N LEU A 78 8.43 -2.41 12.60
CA LEU A 78 8.00 -1.12 12.08
C LEU A 78 8.00 -1.15 10.55
N VAL A 79 6.97 -0.60 9.94
CA VAL A 79 6.86 -0.53 8.47
C VAL A 79 6.54 0.89 8.02
N ASP A 80 7.08 1.33 6.88
CA ASP A 80 6.80 2.67 6.36
C ASP A 80 5.33 2.79 5.90
N LYS A 81 4.58 3.72 6.51
CA LYS A 81 3.16 3.93 6.19
C LYS A 81 2.96 4.25 4.71
N PHE A 82 3.79 5.13 4.16
CA PHE A 82 3.65 5.59 2.77
C PHE A 82 4.02 4.48 1.79
N GLU A 83 4.99 3.64 2.12
CA GLU A 83 5.30 2.44 1.32
C GLU A 83 4.08 1.49 1.27
N VAL A 84 3.46 1.21 2.42
CA VAL A 84 2.24 0.39 2.49
C VAL A 84 1.14 0.99 1.62
N MET A 85 0.89 2.30 1.76
CA MET A 85 -0.14 2.99 1.00
C MET A 85 0.11 2.95 -0.50
N CYS A 86 1.36 3.10 -0.92
CA CYS A 86 1.77 2.99 -2.32
C CYS A 86 1.56 1.58 -2.87
N VAL A 87 2.00 0.54 -2.16
CA VAL A 87 1.89 -0.85 -2.62
C VAL A 87 0.42 -1.29 -2.74
N VAL A 88 -0.41 -0.97 -1.75
CA VAL A 88 -1.85 -1.29 -1.78
C VAL A 88 -2.54 -0.59 -2.95
N CYS A 89 -2.25 0.71 -3.16
CA CYS A 89 -2.80 1.44 -4.30
C CYS A 89 -2.31 0.89 -5.64
N LEU A 90 -1.02 0.59 -5.80
CA LEU A 90 -0.45 0.02 -7.03
C LEU A 90 -1.09 -1.32 -7.39
N THR A 91 -1.33 -2.17 -6.39
CA THR A 91 -1.87 -3.53 -6.57
C THR A 91 -3.40 -3.55 -6.71
N SER A 92 -4.07 -2.42 -6.56
CA SER A 92 -5.53 -2.30 -6.72
C SER A 92 -6.02 -2.39 -8.17
N LYS A 93 -7.34 -2.57 -8.35
CA LYS A 93 -7.99 -2.51 -9.69
C LYS A 93 -8.35 -1.08 -10.14
N VAL A 94 -7.90 -0.05 -9.40
CA VAL A 94 -8.09 1.35 -9.78
C VAL A 94 -7.38 1.64 -11.11
N ASP A 95 -7.92 2.57 -11.90
CA ASP A 95 -7.30 3.00 -13.15
C ASP A 95 -5.94 3.68 -12.92
N ASN A 96 -5.03 3.57 -13.89
CA ASN A 96 -3.68 4.13 -13.78
C ASN A 96 -3.68 5.65 -13.57
N MET A 97 -4.59 6.40 -14.22
CA MET A 97 -4.67 7.85 -14.03
C MET A 97 -5.10 8.19 -12.61
N GLU A 98 -6.08 7.46 -12.08
CA GLU A 98 -6.55 7.68 -10.70
C GLU A 98 -5.49 7.29 -9.66
N LYS A 99 -4.70 6.23 -9.91
CA LYS A 99 -3.53 5.90 -9.08
C LYS A 99 -2.50 7.03 -9.04
N ILE A 100 -2.21 7.66 -10.19
CA ILE A 100 -1.30 8.81 -10.26
C ILE A 100 -1.82 9.97 -9.41
N HIS A 101 -3.12 10.27 -9.49
CA HIS A 101 -3.75 11.29 -8.66
C HIS A 101 -3.62 10.97 -7.17
N PHE A 102 -3.89 9.72 -6.76
CA PHE A 102 -3.71 9.31 -5.38
C PHE A 102 -2.28 9.45 -4.88
N PHE A 103 -1.27 9.09 -5.68
CA PHE A 103 0.12 9.29 -5.27
C PHE A 103 0.49 10.75 -5.16
N PHE A 104 0.03 11.57 -6.11
CA PHE A 104 0.26 13.00 -6.04
C PHE A 104 -0.33 13.59 -4.75
N ASP A 105 -1.58 13.29 -4.45
CA ASP A 105 -2.27 13.76 -3.24
C ASP A 105 -1.61 13.23 -1.96
N LEU A 106 -1.08 12.01 -1.99
CA LEU A 106 -0.40 11.39 -0.86
C LEU A 106 0.88 12.14 -0.47
N PHE A 107 1.62 12.68 -1.43
CA PHE A 107 2.89 13.39 -1.20
C PHE A 107 2.76 14.92 -1.21
N ASN A 108 1.61 15.46 -1.62
CA ASN A 108 1.34 16.91 -1.66
C ASN A 108 0.93 17.45 -0.27
N PHE A 109 1.72 17.18 0.77
CA PHE A 109 1.42 17.52 2.17
C PHE A 109 1.13 19.00 2.43
N ASN A 110 1.66 19.89 1.59
CA ASN A 110 1.56 21.33 1.74
C ASN A 110 0.51 21.96 0.82
N ASN A 111 -0.23 21.15 0.04
CA ASN A 111 -1.24 21.58 -0.92
C ASN A 111 -0.76 22.67 -1.90
N LYS A 112 0.55 22.70 -2.21
CA LYS A 112 1.12 23.67 -3.15
C LYS A 112 0.85 23.31 -4.60
N GLY A 113 0.43 22.06 -4.87
CA GLY A 113 0.14 21.59 -6.22
C GLY A 113 1.38 21.16 -6.99
N TYR A 114 2.49 20.85 -6.30
CA TYR A 114 3.68 20.23 -6.87
C TYR A 114 4.50 19.53 -5.77
N LEU A 115 5.26 18.51 -6.15
CA LEU A 115 6.19 17.78 -5.28
C LEU A 115 7.60 18.36 -5.43
N TYR A 116 8.37 18.41 -4.34
CA TYR A 116 9.75 18.89 -4.31
C TYR A 116 10.74 17.73 -4.20
#